data_AF-A0A7V9MSN9-F1
#
_entry.id   AF-A0A7V9MSN9-F1
#
_cell.length_a   1.000
_cell.length_b   1.000
_cell.length_c   1.000
_cell.angle_alpha   90.00
_cell.angle_beta   90.00
_cell.angle_gamma   90.00
#
_symmetry.space_group_name_H-M   'P 1'
#
loop_
_entity.id
_entity.type
_entity.pdbx_description
1 polymer ?
#
loop_
_entity_poly.entity_id
_entity_poly.type
_entity_poly.pdbx_seq_one_letter_code
_entity_poly.pdbx_strand_id
1 'polypeptide(L)'
;TVLLYEFKVQIAQYLAGLSNTPMHTLPDLIAFDIANCPEEMKYFGQGVFEAAQATSGNLNDPAYLTARMDNLAFARAHGIDAALRRDHLDAIVAPSYSFASSLPAVAGYPNMSIPVGLTPEGKPAGLWMYSGFLQEPKLIALAYDLEQEIKPRTQPAFLGFVPPEPPDADICSALAPAAAASTSQVQLVNGKAHISYYFGTGKAFNP
;
A
#
# COMPACT_ATOMS: atom_id res chain seq x y z
N THR A 1 -6.94 -3.60 -8.28
CA THR A 1 -7.02 -4.78 -9.18
C THR A 1 -5.76 -5.62 -9.12
N VAL A 2 -4.63 -5.17 -9.71
CA VAL A 2 -3.37 -5.95 -9.81
C VAL A 2 -2.92 -6.54 -8.46
N LEU A 3 -2.74 -5.71 -7.44
CA LEU A 3 -2.25 -6.13 -6.12
C LEU A 3 -3.14 -7.18 -5.45
N LEU A 4 -4.46 -7.12 -5.62
CA LEU A 4 -5.40 -8.06 -4.99
C LEU A 4 -5.32 -9.46 -5.62
N TYR A 5 -5.17 -9.52 -6.95
CA TYR A 5 -4.96 -10.78 -7.67
C TYR A 5 -3.61 -11.41 -7.31
N GLU A 6 -2.54 -10.61 -7.36
CA GLU A 6 -1.20 -11.09 -7.05
C GLU A 6 -1.07 -11.51 -5.58
N PHE A 7 -1.62 -10.74 -4.65
CA PHE A 7 -1.58 -11.06 -3.22
C PHE A 7 -2.22 -12.42 -2.92
N LYS A 8 -3.44 -12.69 -3.41
CA LYS A 8 -4.12 -13.99 -3.19
C LYS A 8 -3.26 -15.18 -3.61
N VAL A 9 -2.57 -15.07 -4.74
CA VAL A 9 -1.73 -16.14 -5.29
C VAL A 9 -0.40 -16.23 -4.54
N GLN A 10 0.29 -15.11 -4.36
CA GLN A 10 1.65 -15.07 -3.82
C GLN A 10 1.69 -15.35 -2.32
N ILE A 11 0.66 -14.94 -1.55
CA ILE A 11 0.60 -15.27 -0.13
C ILE A 11 0.44 -16.78 0.08
N ALA A 12 -0.40 -17.45 -0.72
CA ALA A 12 -0.55 -18.91 -0.66
C ALA A 12 0.74 -19.63 -1.07
N GLN A 13 1.44 -19.14 -2.10
CA GLN A 13 2.76 -19.68 -2.50
C GLN A 13 3.80 -19.54 -1.38
N TYR A 14 3.84 -18.38 -0.71
CA TYR A 14 4.74 -18.15 0.41
C TYR A 14 4.40 -19.07 1.59
N LEU A 15 3.14 -19.12 2.01
CA LEU A 15 2.69 -19.92 3.16
C LEU A 15 2.84 -21.43 2.94
N ALA A 16 2.73 -21.91 1.71
CA ALA A 16 3.01 -23.31 1.37
C ALA A 16 4.49 -23.72 1.61
N GLY A 17 5.40 -22.75 1.66
CA GLY A 17 6.82 -22.98 1.99
C GLY A 17 7.12 -22.99 3.49
N LEU A 18 6.16 -22.70 4.36
CA LEU A 18 6.36 -22.62 5.81
C LEU A 18 6.05 -23.97 6.47
N SER A 19 6.88 -24.37 7.44
CA SER A 19 6.74 -25.66 8.14
C SER A 19 6.16 -25.56 9.55
N ASN A 20 6.09 -24.36 10.13
CA ASN A 20 5.67 -24.16 11.52
C ASN A 20 4.40 -23.31 11.60
N THR A 21 3.39 -23.66 10.81
CA THR A 21 2.08 -23.01 10.80
C THR A 21 1.04 -23.99 10.25
N PRO A 22 -0.20 -23.98 10.76
CA PRO A 22 -1.32 -24.68 10.12
C PRO A 22 -1.98 -23.86 8.99
N MET A 23 -1.60 -22.59 8.81
CA MET A 23 -2.19 -21.69 7.83
C MET A 23 -1.36 -21.69 6.53
N HIS A 24 -1.92 -22.20 5.45
CA HIS A 24 -1.22 -22.35 4.16
C HIS A 24 -1.87 -21.58 3.02
N THR A 25 -3.01 -20.94 3.25
CA THR A 25 -3.79 -20.22 2.25
C THR A 25 -4.35 -18.92 2.81
N LEU A 26 -4.80 -18.02 1.93
CA LEU A 26 -5.48 -16.78 2.34
C LEU A 26 -6.77 -17.04 3.15
N PRO A 27 -7.64 -18.03 2.80
CA PRO A 27 -8.75 -18.43 3.66
C PRO A 27 -8.35 -18.83 5.08
N ASP A 28 -7.21 -19.49 5.27
CA ASP A 28 -6.75 -19.88 6.61
C ASP A 28 -6.43 -18.66 7.46
N LEU A 29 -5.78 -17.64 6.87
CA LEU A 29 -5.53 -16.37 7.55
C LEU A 29 -6.86 -15.67 7.89
N ILE A 30 -7.81 -15.62 6.96
CA ILE A 30 -9.12 -14.99 7.20
C ILE A 30 -9.86 -15.66 8.35
N ALA A 31 -9.85 -17.00 8.39
CA ALA A 31 -10.48 -17.78 9.44
C ALA A 31 -9.78 -17.57 10.79
N PHE A 32 -8.45 -17.46 10.80
CA PHE A 32 -7.68 -17.17 11.99
C PHE A 32 -8.03 -15.80 12.57
N ASP A 33 -8.08 -14.75 11.75
CA ASP A 33 -8.45 -13.40 12.21
C ASP A 33 -9.87 -13.38 12.81
N ILE A 34 -10.82 -14.11 12.21
CA ILE A 34 -12.19 -14.23 12.74
C ILE A 34 -12.21 -14.96 14.09
N ALA A 35 -11.46 -16.07 14.20
CA ALA A 35 -11.41 -16.87 15.42
C ALA A 35 -10.72 -16.12 16.59
N ASN A 36 -9.85 -15.16 16.28
CA ASN A 36 -9.09 -14.34 17.24
C ASN A 36 -9.42 -12.85 17.10
N CYS A 37 -10.68 -12.53 16.77
CA CYS A 37 -11.10 -11.18 16.43
C CYS A 37 -10.76 -10.10 17.48
N PRO A 38 -10.92 -10.33 18.80
CA PRO A 38 -10.59 -9.32 19.80
C PRO A 38 -9.12 -8.86 19.76
N GLU A 39 -8.23 -9.74 19.35
CA GLU A 39 -6.79 -9.48 19.22
C GLU A 39 -6.44 -8.95 17.82
N GLU A 40 -6.94 -9.59 16.75
CA GLU A 40 -6.53 -9.30 15.37
C GLU A 40 -7.27 -8.13 14.73
N MET A 41 -8.51 -7.84 15.17
CA MET A 41 -9.40 -6.85 14.54
C MET A 41 -9.95 -5.80 15.51
N LYS A 42 -9.20 -5.49 16.56
CA LYS A 42 -9.57 -4.46 17.56
C LYS A 42 -9.80 -3.06 16.97
N TYR A 43 -9.02 -2.65 15.97
CA TYR A 43 -9.06 -1.27 15.44
C TYR A 43 -9.52 -1.19 13.98
N PHE A 44 -9.28 -2.23 13.21
CA PHE A 44 -9.60 -2.35 11.80
C PHE A 44 -9.75 -3.83 11.47
N GLY A 45 -10.59 -4.16 10.50
CA GLY A 45 -10.81 -5.51 10.04
C GLY A 45 -9.95 -5.85 8.82
N GLN A 46 -10.31 -6.94 8.17
CA GLN A 46 -9.48 -7.62 7.17
C GLN A 46 -9.98 -7.45 5.72
N GLY A 47 -10.58 -6.30 5.40
CA GLY A 47 -11.21 -6.09 4.09
C GLY A 47 -10.28 -6.28 2.87
N VAL A 48 -8.96 -6.06 3.01
CA VAL A 48 -7.98 -6.37 1.95
C VAL A 48 -7.93 -7.87 1.67
N PHE A 49 -7.92 -8.71 2.71
CA PHE A 49 -7.88 -10.17 2.58
C PHE A 49 -9.16 -10.67 1.92
N GLU A 50 -10.31 -10.19 2.36
CA GLU A 50 -11.61 -10.54 1.78
C GLU A 50 -11.70 -10.11 0.31
N ALA A 51 -11.30 -8.88 -0.01
CA ALA A 51 -11.29 -8.37 -1.38
C ALA A 51 -10.32 -9.12 -2.29
N ALA A 52 -9.15 -9.50 -1.78
CA ALA A 52 -8.20 -10.36 -2.50
C ALA A 52 -8.77 -11.75 -2.71
N GLN A 53 -9.37 -12.34 -1.67
CA GLN A 53 -9.99 -13.67 -1.72
C GLN A 53 -11.15 -13.72 -2.72
N ALA A 54 -11.92 -12.63 -2.86
CA ALA A 54 -13.01 -12.51 -3.83
C ALA A 54 -12.54 -12.44 -5.30
N THR A 55 -11.24 -12.19 -5.57
CA THR A 55 -10.72 -12.27 -6.93
C THR A 55 -10.70 -13.70 -7.46
N SER A 56 -10.66 -13.87 -8.79
CA SER A 56 -10.49 -15.20 -9.37
C SER A 56 -9.16 -15.85 -8.97
N GLY A 57 -8.14 -15.06 -8.58
CA GLY A 57 -6.79 -15.54 -8.33
C GLY A 57 -6.10 -16.10 -9.58
N ASN A 58 -6.70 -15.92 -10.76
CA ASN A 58 -6.13 -16.38 -12.02
C ASN A 58 -5.26 -15.27 -12.62
N LEU A 59 -3.94 -15.48 -12.68
CA LEU A 59 -3.02 -14.50 -13.29
C LEU A 59 -3.09 -14.46 -14.82
N ASN A 60 -3.98 -15.24 -15.44
CA ASN A 60 -4.36 -15.12 -16.85
C ASN A 60 -5.75 -14.45 -17.04
N ASP A 61 -6.36 -13.97 -15.96
CA ASP A 61 -7.64 -13.26 -16.04
C ASP A 61 -7.47 -11.99 -16.91
N PRO A 62 -8.29 -11.79 -17.95
CA PRO A 62 -8.18 -10.62 -18.82
C PRO A 62 -8.24 -9.29 -18.07
N ALA A 63 -9.03 -9.20 -17.00
CA ALA A 63 -9.13 -7.99 -16.18
C ALA A 63 -7.83 -7.70 -15.43
N TYR A 64 -7.17 -8.73 -14.90
CA TYR A 64 -5.85 -8.62 -14.29
C TYR A 64 -4.78 -8.22 -15.31
N LEU A 65 -4.72 -8.91 -16.45
CA LEU A 65 -3.72 -8.66 -17.49
C LEU A 65 -3.83 -7.24 -18.04
N THR A 66 -5.06 -6.77 -18.30
CA THR A 66 -5.33 -5.41 -18.77
C THR A 66 -4.89 -4.38 -17.72
N ALA A 67 -5.33 -4.53 -16.47
CA ALA A 67 -4.96 -3.61 -15.41
C ALA A 67 -3.44 -3.56 -15.17
N ARG A 68 -2.75 -4.70 -15.28
CA ARG A 68 -1.29 -4.77 -15.13
C ARG A 68 -0.57 -4.10 -16.30
N MET A 69 -1.01 -4.34 -17.53
CA MET A 69 -0.46 -3.70 -18.72
C MET A 69 -0.62 -2.18 -18.65
N ASP A 70 -1.83 -1.69 -18.32
CA ASP A 70 -2.11 -0.26 -18.23
C ASP A 70 -1.26 0.41 -17.14
N ASN A 71 -1.18 -0.21 -15.96
CA ASN A 71 -0.34 0.27 -14.86
C ASN A 71 1.13 0.42 -15.28
N LEU A 72 1.70 -0.60 -15.93
CA LEU A 72 3.10 -0.57 -16.36
C LEU A 72 3.34 0.43 -17.49
N ALA A 73 2.44 0.50 -18.47
CA ALA A 73 2.54 1.45 -19.58
C ALA A 73 2.48 2.90 -19.09
N PHE A 74 1.53 3.20 -18.19
CA PHE A 74 1.36 4.51 -17.60
C PHE A 74 2.53 4.89 -16.69
N ALA A 75 3.00 3.99 -15.83
CA ALA A 75 4.08 4.30 -14.89
C ALA A 75 5.45 4.44 -15.59
N ARG A 76 5.71 3.65 -16.64
CA ARG A 76 6.99 3.63 -17.37
C ARG A 76 6.99 4.57 -18.58
N ALA A 77 6.71 4.02 -19.77
CA ALA A 77 6.92 4.66 -21.06
C ALA A 77 6.15 5.98 -21.23
N HIS A 78 4.92 6.04 -20.70
CA HIS A 78 4.05 7.22 -20.78
C HIS A 78 4.10 8.12 -19.54
N GLY A 79 4.78 7.69 -18.49
CA GLY A 79 4.90 8.42 -17.22
C GLY A 79 6.33 8.88 -17.00
N ILE A 80 7.06 8.15 -16.16
CA ILE A 80 8.41 8.54 -15.71
C ILE A 80 9.35 8.76 -16.90
N ASP A 81 9.40 7.80 -17.84
CA ASP A 81 10.34 7.88 -18.97
C ASP A 81 9.99 9.00 -19.95
N ALA A 82 8.70 9.31 -20.11
CA ALA A 82 8.26 10.44 -20.94
C ALA A 82 8.63 11.78 -20.30
N ALA A 83 8.37 11.92 -18.98
CA ALA A 83 8.68 13.13 -18.24
C ALA A 83 10.19 13.42 -18.21
N LEU A 84 11.02 12.41 -17.94
CA LEU A 84 12.48 12.56 -17.95
C LEU A 84 13.01 12.93 -19.34
N ARG A 85 12.53 12.27 -20.41
CA ARG A 85 13.02 12.53 -21.77
C ARG A 85 12.60 13.90 -22.32
N ARG A 86 11.37 14.36 -22.01
CA ARG A 86 10.82 15.61 -22.56
C ARG A 86 11.73 16.80 -22.31
N ASP A 87 12.25 16.90 -21.09
CA ASP A 87 13.03 18.05 -20.62
C ASP A 87 14.49 17.68 -20.30
N HIS A 88 14.97 16.52 -20.79
CA HIS A 88 16.32 15.99 -20.54
C HIS A 88 16.72 15.95 -19.05
N LEU A 89 15.81 15.45 -18.21
CA LEU A 89 15.96 15.43 -16.75
C LEU A 89 16.64 14.14 -16.27
N ASP A 90 17.37 14.27 -15.17
CA ASP A 90 18.04 13.15 -14.49
C ASP A 90 17.17 12.49 -13.41
N ALA A 91 16.27 13.26 -12.78
CA ALA A 91 15.39 12.80 -11.72
C ALA A 91 14.13 13.66 -11.66
N ILE A 92 13.07 13.12 -11.05
CA ILE A 92 11.85 13.83 -10.69
C ILE A 92 11.81 13.96 -9.17
N VAL A 93 11.46 15.14 -8.69
CA VAL A 93 11.32 15.42 -7.25
C VAL A 93 9.92 15.89 -6.91
N ALA A 94 9.45 15.51 -5.72
CA ALA A 94 8.15 15.96 -5.20
C ALA A 94 8.13 15.92 -3.67
N PRO A 95 7.32 16.76 -3.01
CA PRO A 95 7.21 16.73 -1.55
C PRO A 95 6.78 15.36 -1.03
N SER A 96 7.32 14.94 0.11
CA SER A 96 7.07 13.62 0.73
C SER A 96 5.60 13.31 1.03
N TYR A 97 4.79 14.34 1.31
CA TYR A 97 3.35 14.23 1.56
C TYR A 97 2.50 14.10 0.28
N SER A 98 3.13 13.98 -0.89
CA SER A 98 2.46 13.70 -2.17
C SER A 98 2.42 12.19 -2.48
N PHE A 99 1.66 11.81 -3.51
CA PHE A 99 1.60 10.43 -4.04
C PHE A 99 2.79 10.06 -4.94
N ALA A 100 3.92 10.76 -4.81
CA ALA A 100 5.06 10.63 -5.71
C ALA A 100 5.80 9.28 -5.62
N SER A 101 5.60 8.50 -4.56
CA SER A 101 6.13 7.13 -4.45
C SER A 101 5.34 6.11 -5.29
N SER A 102 4.09 6.40 -5.65
CA SER A 102 3.21 5.42 -6.31
C SER A 102 3.69 5.06 -7.72
N LEU A 103 4.05 6.05 -8.54
CA LEU A 103 4.52 5.80 -9.90
C LEU A 103 5.81 4.97 -9.97
N PRO A 104 6.89 5.32 -9.26
CA PRO A 104 8.11 4.51 -9.30
C PRO A 104 7.90 3.12 -8.68
N ALA A 105 7.03 2.98 -7.67
CA ALA A 105 6.67 1.67 -7.12
C ALA A 105 5.98 0.77 -8.16
N VAL A 106 5.01 1.31 -8.91
CA VAL A 106 4.33 0.56 -9.99
C VAL A 106 5.29 0.27 -11.16
N ALA A 107 6.16 1.22 -11.50
CA ALA A 107 7.15 1.05 -12.57
C ALA A 107 8.23 0.01 -12.22
N GLY A 108 8.50 -0.22 -10.93
CA GLY A 108 9.68 -0.95 -10.47
C GLY A 108 10.97 -0.15 -10.68
N TYR A 109 10.89 1.18 -10.54
CA TYR A 109 11.99 2.12 -10.73
C TYR A 109 12.51 2.62 -9.38
N PRO A 110 13.76 3.10 -9.30
CA PRO A 110 14.34 3.57 -8.05
C PRO A 110 13.65 4.83 -7.53
N ASN A 111 13.36 4.85 -6.24
CA ASN A 111 12.78 5.98 -5.51
C ASN A 111 13.44 6.09 -4.13
N MET A 112 13.71 7.33 -3.71
CA MET A 112 14.38 7.63 -2.45
C MET A 112 13.64 8.76 -1.72
N SER A 113 13.57 8.67 -0.39
CA SER A 113 13.12 9.77 0.47
C SER A 113 14.33 10.46 1.06
N ILE A 114 14.39 11.79 0.97
CA ILE A 114 15.47 12.61 1.50
C ILE A 114 14.84 13.57 2.52
N PRO A 115 15.26 13.58 3.80
CA PRO A 115 14.78 14.59 4.75
C PRO A 115 15.17 15.98 4.25
N VAL A 116 14.31 16.98 4.44
CA VAL A 116 14.60 18.39 4.06
C VAL A 116 14.40 19.36 5.22
N GLY A 117 13.99 18.86 6.38
CA GLY A 117 13.89 19.64 7.62
C GLY A 117 12.65 19.26 8.43
N LEU A 118 12.15 20.22 9.20
CA LEU A 118 10.95 20.09 10.01
C LEU A 118 9.93 21.15 9.59
N THR A 119 8.63 20.83 9.69
CA THR A 119 7.57 21.85 9.61
C THR A 119 7.60 22.75 10.86
N PRO A 120 6.91 23.90 10.86
CA PRO A 120 6.78 24.75 12.05
C PRO A 120 6.25 24.01 13.29
N GLU A 121 5.46 22.96 13.10
CA GLU A 121 4.91 22.10 14.15
C GLU A 121 5.87 20.96 14.57
N GLY A 122 7.11 20.96 14.06
CA GLY A 122 8.14 19.98 14.41
C GLY A 122 8.01 18.62 13.71
N LYS A 123 7.19 18.52 12.65
CA LYS A 123 7.02 17.26 11.90
C LYS A 123 8.14 17.09 10.87
N PRO A 124 8.75 15.91 10.71
CA PRO A 124 9.72 15.67 9.65
C PRO A 124 9.12 15.94 8.27
N ALA A 125 9.78 16.81 7.50
CA ALA A 125 9.50 17.06 6.10
C ALA A 125 10.57 16.36 5.25
N GLY A 126 10.13 15.75 4.16
CA GLY A 126 11.02 15.10 3.19
C GLY A 126 10.66 15.42 1.74
N LEU A 127 11.51 14.96 0.85
CA LEU A 127 11.38 15.01 -0.60
C LEU A 127 11.49 13.59 -1.15
N TRP A 128 10.55 13.19 -2.00
CA TRP A 128 10.71 12.02 -2.86
C TRP A 128 11.57 12.40 -4.07
N MET A 129 12.53 11.57 -4.41
CA MET A 129 13.33 11.67 -5.62
C MET A 129 13.33 10.30 -6.31
N TYR A 130 12.96 10.25 -7.59
CA TYR A 130 12.97 9.02 -8.37
C TYR A 130 13.45 9.28 -9.81
N SER A 131 13.91 8.22 -10.47
CA SER A 131 14.45 8.29 -11.84
C SER A 131 14.00 7.07 -12.66
N GLY A 132 14.55 6.93 -13.87
CA GLY A 132 14.28 5.80 -14.76
C GLY A 132 14.88 4.48 -14.27
N PHE A 133 14.65 3.41 -15.04
CA PHE A 133 15.13 2.06 -14.73
C PHE A 133 16.65 2.01 -14.48
N LEU A 134 17.06 1.36 -13.38
CA LEU A 134 18.45 1.14 -12.96
C LEU A 134 19.31 2.41 -12.83
N GLN A 135 18.69 3.52 -12.43
CA GLN A 135 19.37 4.80 -12.18
C GLN A 135 19.73 5.03 -10.71
N GLU A 136 19.79 3.99 -9.88
CA GLU A 136 20.18 4.08 -8.46
C GLU A 136 21.50 4.85 -8.27
N PRO A 137 22.58 4.61 -9.04
CA PRO A 137 23.84 5.33 -8.82
C PRO A 137 23.70 6.84 -8.99
N LYS A 138 22.92 7.28 -10.00
CA LYS A 138 22.65 8.69 -10.25
C LYS A 138 21.78 9.28 -9.15
N LEU A 139 20.75 8.54 -8.75
CA LEU A 139 19.83 8.96 -7.70
C LEU A 139 20.55 9.14 -6.34
N ILE A 140 21.45 8.21 -6.00
CA ILE A 140 22.28 8.28 -4.79
C ILE A 140 23.21 9.50 -4.85
N ALA A 141 23.85 9.77 -5.98
CA ALA A 141 24.74 10.94 -6.12
C ALA A 141 23.98 12.26 -5.89
N LEU A 142 22.83 12.44 -6.56
CA LEU A 142 21.99 13.63 -6.39
C LEU A 142 21.47 13.79 -4.96
N ALA A 143 21.01 12.69 -4.37
CA ALA A 143 20.51 12.68 -3.01
C ALA A 143 21.62 13.01 -1.99
N TYR A 144 22.81 12.44 -2.18
CA TYR A 144 23.96 12.70 -1.32
C TYR A 144 24.39 14.15 -1.40
N ASP A 145 24.52 14.72 -2.60
CA ASP A 145 24.89 16.13 -2.78
C ASP A 145 23.88 17.06 -2.08
N LEU A 146 22.58 16.79 -2.23
CA LEU A 146 21.54 17.54 -1.54
C LEU A 146 21.62 17.39 -0.01
N GLU A 147 21.76 16.17 0.50
CA GLU A 147 21.87 15.89 1.94
C GLU A 147 23.09 16.59 2.54
N GLN A 148 24.24 16.54 1.86
CA GLN A 148 25.48 17.17 2.33
C GLN A 148 25.40 18.70 2.33
N GLU A 149 24.64 19.29 1.42
CA GLU A 149 24.43 20.74 1.40
C GLU A 149 23.53 21.20 2.55
N ILE A 150 22.39 20.53 2.76
CA ILE A 150 21.36 21.02 3.69
C ILE A 150 21.45 20.45 5.12
N LYS A 151 22.09 19.29 5.30
CA LYS A 151 22.29 18.58 6.58
C LYS A 151 21.06 18.63 7.51
N PRO A 152 19.89 18.18 7.03
CA PRO A 152 18.59 18.59 7.57
C PRO A 152 18.11 17.71 8.72
N ARG A 153 18.74 16.54 8.92
CA ARG A 153 18.32 15.56 9.90
C ARG A 153 18.70 16.02 11.31
N THR A 154 17.68 16.21 12.15
CA THR A 154 17.84 16.43 13.59
C THR A 154 17.54 15.14 14.35
N GLN A 155 18.28 14.88 15.44
CA GLN A 155 18.00 13.76 16.32
C GLN A 155 16.65 13.98 17.02
N PRO A 156 15.68 13.03 16.94
CA PRO A 156 14.42 13.17 17.63
C PRO A 156 14.61 13.10 19.15
N ALA A 157 13.85 13.93 19.88
CA ALA A 157 13.75 13.87 21.35
C ALA A 157 12.51 13.10 21.77
N PHE A 158 12.59 12.33 22.86
CA PHE A 158 11.43 11.71 23.47
C PHE A 158 10.64 12.73 24.29
N LEU A 159 9.44 13.09 23.83
CA LEU A 159 8.60 14.12 24.46
C LEU A 159 7.66 13.58 25.55
N GLY A 160 7.82 12.31 25.94
CA GLY A 160 7.20 11.76 27.15
C GLY A 160 5.74 11.37 27.05
N PHE A 161 5.09 11.46 25.88
CA PHE A 161 3.68 11.11 25.74
C PHE A 161 3.40 10.22 24.54
N VAL A 162 2.74 9.10 24.81
CA VAL A 162 2.03 8.30 23.81
C VAL A 162 0.54 8.61 24.01
N PRO A 163 -0.20 9.05 22.98
CA PRO A 163 -1.64 9.22 23.11
C PRO A 163 -2.29 7.91 23.58
N PRO A 164 -3.36 7.98 24.39
CA PRO A 164 -4.08 6.77 24.78
C PRO A 164 -4.50 6.00 23.53
N GLU A 165 -4.54 4.68 23.63
CA GLU A 165 -5.04 3.85 22.53
C GLU A 165 -6.45 4.31 22.12
N PRO A 166 -6.76 4.32 20.82
CA PRO A 166 -8.12 4.56 20.39
C PRO A 166 -9.06 3.49 20.97
N PRO A 167 -10.36 3.79 21.11
CA PRO A 167 -11.33 2.78 21.53
C PRO A 167 -11.39 1.62 20.52
N ASP A 168 -11.84 0.46 20.99
CA ASP A 168 -12.18 -0.67 20.15
C ASP A 168 -13.19 -0.26 19.06
N ALA A 169 -12.94 -0.70 17.83
CA ALA A 169 -13.80 -0.40 16.69
C ALA A 169 -15.12 -1.19 16.71
N ASP A 170 -15.31 -2.09 17.67
CA ASP A 170 -16.47 -2.95 17.90
C ASP A 170 -16.78 -3.84 16.68
N ILE A 171 -15.73 -4.33 16.01
CA ILE A 171 -15.85 -5.14 14.79
C ILE A 171 -16.36 -6.54 15.12
N CYS A 172 -15.90 -7.13 16.23
CA CYS A 172 -16.25 -8.50 16.61
C CYS A 172 -17.74 -8.67 16.93
N SER A 173 -18.36 -7.66 17.54
CA SER A 173 -19.80 -7.63 17.79
C SER A 173 -20.62 -7.64 16.50
N ALA A 174 -20.10 -7.04 15.43
CA ALA A 174 -20.74 -7.02 14.10
C ALA A 174 -20.51 -8.31 13.29
N LEU A 175 -19.49 -9.11 13.62
CA LEU A 175 -19.22 -10.40 12.98
C LEU A 175 -20.10 -11.53 13.55
N ALA A 176 -20.48 -11.48 14.84
CA ALA A 176 -21.32 -12.49 15.49
C ALA A 176 -22.69 -12.74 14.80
N PRO A 177 -23.39 -11.75 14.22
CA PRO A 177 -24.60 -11.99 13.44
C PRO A 177 -24.36 -12.31 11.94
N ALA A 178 -23.14 -12.16 11.40
CA ALA A 178 -22.85 -12.27 9.96
C ALA A 178 -22.43 -13.68 9.49
N ALA A 179 -22.35 -14.67 10.39
CA ALA A 179 -22.15 -16.08 10.02
C ALA A 179 -23.32 -16.67 9.20
N ALA A 180 -24.40 -15.92 9.00
CA ALA A 180 -25.47 -16.21 8.06
C ALA A 180 -25.60 -15.07 7.03
N ALA A 181 -25.09 -15.30 5.83
CA ALA A 181 -25.31 -14.51 4.62
C ALA A 181 -24.65 -13.11 4.53
N SER A 182 -23.50 -13.04 3.87
CA SER A 182 -23.16 -11.89 3.03
C SER A 182 -22.24 -12.29 1.89
N THR A 183 -22.83 -12.52 0.72
CA THR A 183 -22.12 -12.52 -0.56
C THR A 183 -22.07 -11.08 -1.08
N SER A 184 -21.28 -10.20 -0.46
CA SER A 184 -20.97 -8.92 -1.08
C SER A 184 -19.90 -9.17 -2.15
N GLN A 185 -20.33 -9.24 -3.42
CA GLN A 185 -19.40 -9.24 -4.55
C GLN A 185 -18.67 -7.89 -4.55
N VAL A 186 -17.40 -7.90 -4.11
CA VAL A 186 -16.50 -6.77 -4.31
C VAL A 186 -16.25 -6.65 -5.81
N GLN A 187 -17.00 -5.77 -6.47
CA GLN A 187 -16.81 -5.49 -7.89
C GLN A 187 -15.58 -4.59 -8.03
N LEU A 188 -14.44 -5.20 -8.38
CA LEU A 188 -13.19 -4.48 -8.63
C LEU A 188 -13.30 -3.74 -9.96
N VAL A 189 -13.46 -2.42 -9.90
CA VAL A 189 -13.49 -1.54 -11.08
C VAL A 189 -12.31 -0.57 -11.04
N ASN A 190 -11.64 -0.39 -12.18
CA ASN A 190 -10.62 0.63 -12.35
C ASN A 190 -11.27 2.03 -12.19
N GLY A 191 -10.99 2.72 -11.08
CA GLY A 191 -11.11 4.18 -10.98
C GLY A 191 -12.00 4.76 -9.88
N LYS A 192 -13.04 4.07 -9.40
CA LYS A 192 -13.82 4.46 -8.20
C LYS A 192 -14.45 3.20 -7.59
N ALA A 193 -14.03 2.82 -6.38
CA ALA A 193 -14.64 1.72 -5.67
C ALA A 193 -16.02 2.17 -5.14
N HIS A 194 -17.10 1.64 -5.72
CA HIS A 194 -18.45 1.73 -5.14
C HIS A 194 -18.62 0.62 -4.10
N ILE A 195 -17.85 0.72 -3.00
CA ILE A 195 -18.16 -0.05 -1.80
C ILE A 195 -19.25 0.69 -1.03
N SER A 196 -20.18 -0.02 -0.40
CA SER A 196 -21.26 0.53 0.42
C SER A 196 -20.90 0.60 1.92
N TYR A 197 -19.63 0.30 2.24
CA TYR A 197 -19.09 0.23 3.60
C TYR A 197 -17.66 0.76 3.67
N TYR A 198 -17.22 1.16 4.85
CA TYR A 198 -15.85 1.57 5.13
C TYR A 198 -14.90 0.38 5.01
N PHE A 199 -13.92 0.52 4.11
CA PHE A 199 -12.84 -0.45 3.99
C PHE A 199 -12.02 -0.43 5.29
N GLY A 200 -11.90 -1.58 5.95
CA GLY A 200 -11.34 -1.69 7.29
C GLY A 200 -12.41 -2.08 8.30
N THR A 201 -13.35 -1.20 8.65
CA THR A 201 -14.32 -1.51 9.72
C THR A 201 -15.51 -2.34 9.27
N GLY A 202 -15.77 -2.46 7.97
CA GLY A 202 -16.94 -3.17 7.43
C GLY A 202 -18.29 -2.48 7.73
N LYS A 203 -18.26 -1.36 8.48
CA LYS A 203 -19.46 -0.58 8.83
C LYS A 203 -20.02 0.09 7.58
N ALA A 204 -21.34 0.10 7.43
CA ALA A 204 -22.01 0.84 6.37
C ALA A 204 -21.64 2.33 6.42
N PHE A 205 -21.62 2.99 5.26
CA PHE A 205 -21.58 4.45 5.23
C PHE A 205 -22.88 4.98 5.83
N ASN A 206 -22.84 5.49 7.06
CA ASN A 206 -23.94 6.28 7.60
C ASN A 206 -23.81 7.70 7.02
N PRO A 207 -24.80 8.18 6.24
CA PRO A 207 -24.81 9.56 5.74
C PRO A 207 -25.00 10.60 6.85
#